data_AF-V4P0I8-F1
#
_entry.id   AF-V4P0I8-F1
#
_cell.length_a   1.000
_cell.length_b   1.000
_cell.length_c   1.000
_cell.angle_alpha   90.00
_cell.angle_beta   90.00
_cell.angle_gamma   90.00
#
_symmetry.space_group_name_H-M   'P 1'
#
loop_
_entity.id
_entity.type
_entity.pdbx_description
1 polymer ?
#
loop_
_entity_poly.entity_id
_entity_poly.type
_entity_poly.pdbx_seq_one_letter_code
_entity_poly.pdbx_strand_id
1 'polypeptide(L)'
;MWKAPLAVLALFLVMTVLTARHGNKALYPATNDTVTVYILNNGFHTDIILPADEVNTRGGILAKAGQAAGDKNWLVYGWGDAGFYSGKGSSIERALDGLRALFAPNNPSVIRVWGIDTDPAVAWKAPDVLTVHMSRAGFTAMADSIEASFITQNGAPVSDKVTTPGNPFFTSNQHFSIARLCNNWTGDQLHAAGLPTTPMIDGLAPLLALDLSLRAKVR
;
A
#
# COMPACT_ATOMS: atom_id res chain seq x y z
N MET A 1 7.11 11.03 37.55
CA MET A 1 6.35 11.29 36.30
C MET A 1 7.07 10.80 35.03
N TRP A 2 8.40 10.59 35.01
CA TRP A 2 9.12 10.12 33.81
C TRP A 2 9.03 8.62 33.49
N LYS A 3 8.59 7.78 34.44
CA LYS A 3 8.55 6.32 34.27
C LYS A 3 7.54 5.85 33.22
N ALA A 4 6.40 6.53 33.09
CA ALA A 4 5.37 6.14 32.14
C ALA A 4 5.75 6.41 30.67
N PRO A 5 6.27 7.60 30.29
CA PRO A 5 6.81 7.82 28.94
C PRO A 5 7.93 6.84 28.57
N LEU A 6 8.84 6.54 29.51
CA LEU A 6 9.91 5.56 29.30
C LEU A 6 9.37 4.14 29.09
N ALA A 7 8.34 3.73 29.83
CA ALA A 7 7.72 2.42 29.66
C ALA A 7 7.02 2.30 28.29
N VAL A 8 6.31 3.35 27.85
CA VAL A 8 5.68 3.39 26.53
C VAL A 8 6.73 3.34 25.41
N LEU A 9 7.82 4.11 25.55
CA LEU A 9 8.92 4.09 24.60
C LEU A 9 9.58 2.70 24.55
N ALA A 10 9.85 2.10 25.71
CA ALA A 10 10.42 0.76 25.79
C ALA A 10 9.51 -0.28 25.12
N LEU A 11 8.19 -0.23 25.39
CA LEU A 11 7.22 -1.10 24.74
C LEU A 11 7.20 -0.89 23.23
N PHE A 12 7.20 0.36 22.76
CA PHE A 12 7.26 0.68 21.34
C PHE A 12 8.50 0.07 20.67
N LEU A 13 9.68 0.23 21.27
CA LEU A 13 10.93 -0.35 20.77
C LEU A 13 10.89 -1.88 20.75
N VAL A 14 10.35 -2.49 21.81
CA VAL A 14 10.17 -3.95 21.88
C VAL A 14 9.22 -4.42 20.76
N MET A 15 8.09 -3.75 20.56
CA MET A 15 7.14 -4.09 19.50
C MET A 15 7.72 -3.88 18.09
N THR A 16 8.58 -2.88 17.91
CA THR A 16 9.34 -2.69 16.65
C THR A 16 10.21 -3.90 16.34
N VAL A 17 10.95 -4.42 17.33
CA VAL A 17 11.78 -5.61 17.14
C VAL A 17 10.90 -6.86 16.92
N LEU A 18 9.86 -7.04 17.73
CA LEU A 18 9.00 -8.24 17.68
C LEU A 18 8.17 -8.34 16.38
N THR A 19 7.77 -7.21 15.80
CA THR A 19 6.99 -7.20 14.56
C THR A 19 7.86 -7.20 13.31
N ALA A 20 9.16 -6.92 13.42
CA ALA A 20 10.06 -6.87 12.27
C ALA A 20 10.04 -8.19 11.48
N ARG A 21 9.80 -8.08 10.18
CA ARG A 21 9.74 -9.21 9.25
C ARG A 21 11.03 -9.27 8.43
N HIS A 22 11.58 -10.46 8.24
CA HIS A 22 12.73 -10.69 7.37
C HIS A 22 12.29 -10.78 5.92
N GLY A 23 13.12 -10.30 4.98
CA GLY A 23 12.84 -10.46 3.55
C GLY A 23 13.09 -11.88 3.04
N ASN A 24 12.54 -12.18 1.86
CA ASN A 24 12.78 -13.43 1.14
C ASN A 24 13.74 -13.19 -0.03
N LYS A 25 14.97 -13.69 0.10
CA LYS A 25 16.03 -13.54 -0.90
C LYS A 25 15.76 -14.25 -2.24
N ALA A 26 14.81 -15.18 -2.27
CA ALA A 26 14.37 -15.80 -3.52
C ALA A 26 13.46 -14.89 -4.36
N LEU A 27 12.88 -13.85 -3.75
CA LEU A 27 11.95 -12.91 -4.39
C LEU A 27 12.56 -11.51 -4.54
N TYR A 28 13.36 -11.07 -3.57
CA TYR A 28 14.02 -9.76 -3.55
C TYR A 28 15.41 -9.79 -2.88
N PRO A 29 16.43 -9.07 -3.41
CA PRO A 29 16.41 -8.29 -4.63
C PRO A 29 16.43 -9.19 -5.87
N ALA A 30 16.04 -8.65 -7.02
CA ALA A 30 16.17 -9.36 -8.29
C ALA A 30 17.65 -9.63 -8.62
N THR A 31 17.96 -10.84 -9.09
CA THR A 31 19.28 -11.18 -9.63
C THR A 31 19.35 -11.07 -11.16
N ASN A 32 18.20 -11.17 -11.82
CA ASN A 32 17.99 -11.16 -13.28
C ASN A 32 16.48 -10.94 -13.56
N ASP A 33 16.12 -10.44 -14.75
CA ASP A 33 14.74 -10.12 -15.19
C ASP A 33 13.92 -9.37 -14.14
N THR A 34 14.15 -8.05 -14.07
CA THR A 34 13.55 -7.16 -13.06
C THR A 34 12.23 -6.59 -13.53
N VAL A 35 11.22 -6.63 -12.67
CA VAL A 35 10.05 -5.76 -12.77
C VAL A 35 10.28 -4.56 -11.87
N THR A 36 10.16 -3.36 -12.44
CA THR A 36 10.26 -2.10 -11.70
C THR A 36 8.87 -1.67 -11.25
N VAL A 37 8.70 -1.52 -9.95
CA VAL A 37 7.50 -0.93 -9.35
C VAL A 37 7.92 0.29 -8.53
N TYR A 38 6.95 1.15 -8.22
CA TYR A 38 7.21 2.34 -7.42
C TYR A 38 6.31 2.41 -6.20
N ILE A 39 6.81 3.05 -5.14
CA ILE A 39 6.02 3.41 -3.98
C ILE A 39 5.87 4.92 -3.97
N LEU A 40 4.65 5.38 -4.19
CA LEU A 40 4.31 6.80 -4.11
C LEU A 40 4.05 7.15 -2.65
N ASN A 41 4.68 8.20 -2.15
CA ASN A 41 4.56 8.68 -0.79
C ASN A 41 4.23 10.17 -0.80
N ASN A 42 3.10 10.56 -0.20
CA ASN A 42 2.71 11.97 -0.10
C ASN A 42 2.97 12.57 1.31
N GLY A 43 3.76 11.89 2.14
CA GLY A 43 4.08 12.25 3.51
C GLY A 43 3.12 11.69 4.56
N PHE A 44 1.90 11.30 4.17
CA PHE A 44 0.89 10.71 5.06
C PHE A 44 0.47 9.30 4.63
N HIS A 45 0.33 9.09 3.32
CA HIS A 45 -0.21 7.90 2.69
C HIS A 45 0.74 7.39 1.61
N THR A 46 0.74 6.07 1.41
CA THR A 46 1.50 5.41 0.36
C THR A 46 0.61 4.62 -0.59
N ASP A 47 0.94 4.68 -1.87
CA ASP A 47 0.35 3.87 -2.93
C ASP A 47 1.42 3.05 -3.65
N ILE A 48 1.02 1.95 -4.28
CA ILE A 48 1.91 1.09 -5.08
C ILE A 48 1.61 1.35 -6.56
N ILE A 49 2.63 1.72 -7.32
CA ILE A 49 2.54 1.92 -8.76
C ILE A 49 3.14 0.70 -9.47
N LEU A 50 2.32 0.08 -10.31
CA LEU A 50 2.67 -1.10 -11.10
C LEU A 50 2.67 -0.76 -12.60
N PRO A 51 3.57 -1.35 -13.41
CA PRO A 51 3.48 -1.26 -14.87
C PRO A 51 2.17 -1.88 -15.35
N ALA A 52 1.42 -1.16 -16.20
CA ALA A 52 0.11 -1.62 -16.63
C ALA A 52 0.18 -2.85 -17.56
N ASP A 53 1.22 -2.94 -18.38
CA ASP A 53 1.49 -4.08 -19.25
C ASP A 53 1.75 -5.37 -18.47
N GLU A 54 2.54 -5.30 -17.40
CA GLU A 54 2.81 -6.41 -16.47
C GLU A 54 1.52 -6.88 -15.77
N VAL A 55 0.73 -5.93 -15.26
CA VAL A 55 -0.57 -6.21 -14.62
C VAL A 55 -1.54 -6.84 -15.61
N ASN A 56 -1.71 -6.25 -16.80
CA ASN A 56 -2.65 -6.72 -17.81
C ASN A 56 -2.26 -8.09 -18.38
N THR A 57 -0.96 -8.34 -18.59
CA THR A 57 -0.44 -9.63 -19.06
C THR A 57 -0.68 -10.73 -18.04
N ARG A 58 -0.50 -10.45 -16.74
CA ARG A 58 -0.83 -11.40 -15.67
C ARG A 58 -2.34 -11.70 -15.62
N GLY A 59 -3.18 -10.70 -15.84
CA GLY A 59 -4.63 -10.85 -15.74
C GLY A 59 -5.14 -10.94 -14.30
N GLY A 60 -6.30 -11.58 -14.11
CA GLY A 60 -6.95 -11.73 -12.80
C GLY A 60 -7.74 -10.51 -12.35
N ILE A 61 -8.10 -10.48 -11.06
CA ILE A 61 -8.87 -9.38 -10.46
C ILE A 61 -8.07 -8.09 -10.43
N LEU A 62 -6.75 -8.17 -10.21
CA LEU A 62 -5.86 -7.02 -10.22
C LEU A 62 -5.94 -6.27 -11.56
N ALA A 63 -5.87 -7.01 -12.67
CA ALA A 63 -5.99 -6.46 -14.02
C ALA A 63 -7.39 -5.89 -14.29
N LYS A 64 -8.47 -6.59 -13.88
CA LYS A 64 -9.85 -6.08 -14.03
C LYS A 64 -10.06 -4.77 -13.28
N ALA A 65 -9.49 -4.63 -12.07
CA ALA A 65 -9.50 -3.39 -11.33
C ALA A 65 -8.70 -2.28 -12.05
N GLY A 66 -7.53 -2.65 -12.60
CA GLY A 66 -6.68 -1.77 -13.41
C GLY A 66 -7.37 -1.22 -14.67
N GLN A 67 -8.06 -2.08 -15.41
CA GLN A 67 -8.80 -1.71 -16.63
C GLN A 67 -9.90 -0.67 -16.35
N ALA A 68 -10.50 -0.68 -15.16
CA ALA A 68 -11.49 0.32 -14.77
C ALA A 68 -10.89 1.72 -14.56
N ALA A 69 -9.56 1.82 -14.38
CA ALA A 69 -8.84 3.09 -14.32
C ALA A 69 -8.49 3.67 -15.70
N GLY A 70 -8.82 2.97 -16.78
CA GLY A 70 -8.57 3.37 -18.16
C GLY A 70 -7.26 2.81 -18.73
N ASP A 71 -7.03 3.07 -20.02
CA ASP A 71 -5.80 2.68 -20.73
C ASP A 71 -4.67 3.67 -20.39
N LYS A 72 -3.73 3.21 -19.56
CA LYS A 72 -2.65 4.00 -18.96
C LYS A 72 -1.37 3.17 -18.88
N ASN A 73 -0.22 3.82 -18.93
CA ASN A 73 1.07 3.13 -18.85
C ASN A 73 1.36 2.53 -17.46
N TRP A 74 0.82 3.16 -16.41
CA TRP A 74 1.03 2.74 -15.03
C TRP A 74 -0.29 2.77 -14.26
N LEU A 75 -0.43 1.83 -13.33
CA LEU A 75 -1.60 1.69 -12.46
C LEU A 75 -1.18 1.88 -11.01
N VAL A 76 -1.88 2.75 -10.31
CA VAL A 76 -1.62 3.11 -8.92
C VAL A 76 -2.70 2.50 -8.03
N TYR A 77 -2.28 1.69 -7.08
CA TYR A 77 -3.14 0.98 -6.13
C TYR A 77 -2.92 1.51 -4.71
N GLY A 78 -3.99 2.01 -4.12
CA GLY A 78 -4.01 2.53 -2.75
C GLY A 78 -5.07 1.88 -1.89
N TRP A 79 -4.82 1.69 -0.61
CA TRP A 79 -5.79 1.09 0.32
C TRP A 79 -6.02 1.98 1.54
N GLY A 80 -7.26 2.07 2.01
CA GLY A 80 -7.58 2.85 3.20
C GLY A 80 -9.00 2.64 3.70
N ASP A 81 -9.34 3.29 4.81
CA ASP A 81 -10.69 3.29 5.37
C ASP A 81 -11.73 3.79 4.36
N ALA A 82 -12.85 3.08 4.21
CA ALA A 82 -13.85 3.35 3.17
C ALA A 82 -14.50 4.75 3.27
N GLY A 83 -14.71 5.25 4.49
CA GLY A 83 -15.32 6.58 4.71
C GLY A 83 -14.28 7.69 4.66
N PHE A 84 -13.14 7.49 5.35
CA PHE A 84 -12.13 8.52 5.48
C PHE A 84 -11.29 8.67 4.21
N TYR A 85 -10.86 7.59 3.58
CA TYR A 85 -9.98 7.66 2.40
C TYR A 85 -10.68 8.21 1.15
N SER A 86 -11.99 7.96 1.02
CA SER A 86 -12.79 8.44 -0.12
C SER A 86 -13.31 9.88 0.06
N GLY A 87 -13.31 10.39 1.29
CA GLY A 87 -13.81 11.71 1.64
C GLY A 87 -12.91 12.86 1.19
N LYS A 88 -13.51 13.99 0.81
CA LYS A 88 -12.80 15.22 0.41
C LYS A 88 -13.02 16.34 1.43
N GLY A 89 -12.07 17.28 1.47
CA GLY A 89 -12.16 18.49 2.28
C GLY A 89 -11.76 18.31 3.75
N SER A 90 -11.76 19.43 4.47
CA SER A 90 -11.34 19.53 5.87
C SER A 90 -12.51 20.09 6.68
N SER A 91 -13.06 19.28 7.60
CA SER A 91 -14.16 19.68 8.48
C SER A 91 -14.09 18.94 9.82
N ILE A 92 -14.91 19.34 10.80
CA ILE A 92 -14.98 18.65 12.10
C ILE A 92 -15.50 17.22 11.91
N GLU A 93 -16.47 17.02 11.03
CA GLU A 93 -17.00 15.70 10.68
C GLU A 93 -15.90 14.81 10.10
N ARG A 94 -15.00 15.37 9.28
CA ARG A 94 -13.83 14.65 8.75
C ARG A 94 -12.84 14.27 9.83
N ALA A 95 -12.61 15.14 10.81
CA ALA A 95 -11.75 14.83 11.95
C ALA A 95 -12.34 13.70 12.81
N LEU A 96 -13.65 13.74 13.07
CA LEU A 96 -14.37 12.66 13.76
C LEU A 96 -14.33 11.35 12.98
N ASP A 97 -14.48 11.41 11.66
CA ASP A 97 -14.37 10.25 10.78
C ASP A 97 -12.95 9.65 10.78
N GLY A 98 -11.91 10.49 10.89
CA GLY A 98 -10.53 10.05 11.09
C GLY A 98 -10.33 9.34 12.43
N LEU A 99 -10.90 9.87 13.51
CA LEU A 99 -10.86 9.20 14.82
C LEU A 99 -11.61 7.86 14.78
N ARG A 100 -12.75 7.78 14.11
CA ARG A 100 -13.46 6.52 13.87
C ARG A 100 -12.58 5.54 13.11
N ALA A 101 -12.00 5.96 11.98
CA ALA A 101 -11.13 5.12 11.17
C ALA A 101 -9.97 4.52 12.00
N LEU A 102 -9.39 5.29 12.92
CA LEU A 102 -8.31 4.82 13.77
C LEU A 102 -8.76 3.88 14.88
N PHE A 103 -9.85 4.19 15.58
CA PHE A 103 -10.16 3.57 16.87
C PHE A 103 -11.41 2.70 16.91
N ALA A 104 -12.32 2.81 15.94
CA ALA A 104 -13.46 1.92 15.87
C ALA A 104 -13.03 0.52 15.38
N PRO A 105 -13.67 -0.56 15.86
CA PRO A 105 -13.39 -1.91 15.38
C PRO A 105 -14.00 -2.12 13.99
N ASN A 106 -13.40 -3.03 13.20
CA ASN A 106 -13.93 -3.53 11.93
C ASN A 106 -14.32 -2.43 10.94
N ASN A 107 -13.54 -1.35 10.85
CA ASN A 107 -13.82 -0.32 9.85
C ASN A 107 -13.67 -0.90 8.43
N PRO A 108 -14.70 -0.74 7.57
CA PRO A 108 -14.60 -1.18 6.19
C PRO A 108 -13.49 -0.42 5.47
N SER A 109 -12.88 -1.06 4.47
CA SER A 109 -11.79 -0.47 3.69
C SER A 109 -12.03 -0.63 2.20
N VAL A 110 -11.34 0.20 1.42
CA VAL A 110 -11.43 0.26 -0.04
C VAL A 110 -10.06 0.28 -0.67
N ILE A 111 -9.99 -0.21 -1.90
CA ILE A 111 -8.83 -0.11 -2.79
C ILE A 111 -9.16 0.91 -3.87
N ARG A 112 -8.42 2.01 -3.91
CA ARG A 112 -8.47 3.00 -5.00
C ARG A 112 -7.53 2.56 -6.10
N VAL A 113 -8.00 2.60 -7.34
CA VAL A 113 -7.16 2.36 -8.52
C VAL A 113 -7.27 3.57 -9.44
N TRP A 114 -6.13 4.09 -9.89
CA TRP A 114 -6.08 5.16 -10.87
C TRP A 114 -4.84 5.00 -11.74
N GLY A 115 -4.83 5.57 -12.94
CA GLY A 115 -3.71 5.37 -13.86
C GLY A 115 -3.02 6.67 -14.26
N ILE A 116 -1.75 6.54 -14.65
CA ILE A 116 -0.88 7.63 -15.09
C ILE A 116 -0.09 7.22 -16.33
N ASP A 117 0.17 8.20 -17.21
CA ASP A 117 0.93 7.97 -18.45
C ASP A 117 2.41 8.25 -18.29
N THR A 118 2.76 9.22 -17.43
CA THR A 118 4.14 9.63 -17.18
C THR A 118 4.85 8.57 -16.33
N ASP A 119 6.08 8.24 -16.71
CA ASP A 119 6.98 7.43 -15.88
C ASP A 119 7.10 8.03 -14.46
N PRO A 120 6.80 7.26 -13.40
CA PRO A 120 6.88 7.72 -12.02
C PRO A 120 8.23 8.32 -11.64
N ALA A 121 9.35 7.82 -12.18
CA ALA A 121 10.68 8.35 -11.91
C ALA A 121 10.91 9.75 -12.53
N VAL A 122 10.10 10.11 -13.53
CA VAL A 122 10.08 11.44 -14.14
C VAL A 122 9.10 12.35 -13.41
N ALA A 123 7.90 11.85 -13.10
CA ALA A 123 6.81 12.62 -12.50
C ALA A 123 7.08 13.03 -11.05
N TRP A 124 7.81 12.21 -10.28
CA TRP A 124 8.16 12.50 -8.88
C TRP A 124 9.65 12.30 -8.64
N LYS A 125 10.13 12.76 -7.48
CA LYS A 125 11.51 12.60 -7.01
C LYS A 125 11.51 12.06 -5.59
N ALA A 126 12.59 11.36 -5.23
CA ALA A 126 12.79 10.97 -3.83
C ALA A 126 12.74 12.22 -2.92
N PRO A 127 12.10 12.15 -1.74
CA PRO A 127 11.53 10.94 -1.12
C PRO A 127 10.07 10.62 -1.49
N ASP A 128 9.45 11.38 -2.40
CA ASP A 128 8.03 11.24 -2.75
C ASP A 128 7.74 10.00 -3.60
N VAL A 129 8.75 9.46 -4.26
CA VAL A 129 8.67 8.18 -4.98
C VAL A 129 9.90 7.34 -4.68
N LEU A 130 9.69 6.05 -4.42
CA LEU A 130 10.74 5.07 -4.23
C LEU A 130 10.70 4.04 -5.35
N THR A 131 11.86 3.68 -5.90
CA THR A 131 12.00 2.70 -6.98
C THR A 131 12.37 1.33 -6.41
N VAL A 132 11.57 0.32 -6.72
CA VAL A 132 11.79 -1.06 -6.27
C VAL A 132 11.97 -1.98 -7.47
N HIS A 133 13.16 -2.56 -7.58
CA HIS A 133 13.44 -3.60 -8.56
C HIS A 133 13.29 -4.97 -7.92
N MET A 134 12.25 -5.72 -8.31
CA MET A 134 11.98 -7.06 -7.80
C MET A 134 12.05 -8.10 -8.92
N SER A 135 12.24 -9.36 -8.55
CA SER A 135 12.17 -10.46 -9.51
C SER A 135 10.76 -10.60 -10.06
N ARG A 136 10.60 -11.24 -11.21
CA ARG A 136 9.27 -11.63 -11.74
C ARG A 136 8.44 -12.38 -10.70
N ALA A 137 9.05 -13.33 -9.97
CA ALA A 137 8.37 -14.07 -8.91
C ALA A 137 7.94 -13.16 -7.75
N GLY A 138 8.76 -12.17 -7.38
CA GLY A 138 8.41 -11.16 -6.39
C GLY A 138 7.25 -10.28 -6.84
N PHE A 139 7.21 -9.88 -8.12
CA PHE A 139 6.08 -9.15 -8.69
C PHE A 139 4.80 -9.98 -8.68
N THR A 140 4.86 -11.26 -9.10
CA THR A 140 3.69 -12.15 -9.04
C THR A 140 3.18 -12.30 -7.61
N ALA A 141 4.07 -12.50 -6.62
CA ALA A 141 3.67 -12.61 -5.22
C ALA A 141 3.05 -11.31 -4.67
N MET A 142 3.58 -10.14 -5.06
CA MET A 142 2.98 -8.85 -4.75
C MET A 142 1.57 -8.73 -5.36
N ALA A 143 1.45 -9.04 -6.65
CA ALA A 143 0.19 -8.95 -7.38
C ALA A 143 -0.88 -9.87 -6.79
N ASP A 144 -0.51 -11.10 -6.43
CA ASP A 144 -1.39 -12.06 -5.74
C ASP A 144 -1.86 -11.50 -4.38
N SER A 145 -0.96 -10.87 -3.62
CA SER A 145 -1.27 -10.29 -2.31
C SER A 145 -2.18 -9.05 -2.41
N ILE A 146 -1.96 -8.19 -3.41
CA ILE A 146 -2.87 -7.05 -3.69
C ILE A 146 -4.24 -7.59 -4.11
N GLU A 147 -4.26 -8.57 -5.00
CA GLU A 147 -5.49 -9.23 -5.47
C GLU A 147 -6.30 -9.86 -4.33
N ALA A 148 -5.64 -10.47 -3.35
CA ALA A 148 -6.28 -11.03 -2.16
C ALA A 148 -6.95 -9.99 -1.26
N SER A 149 -6.65 -8.70 -1.44
CA SER A 149 -7.27 -7.61 -0.67
C SER A 149 -8.67 -7.25 -1.18
N PHE A 150 -9.04 -7.61 -2.42
CA PHE A 150 -10.34 -7.28 -3.00
C PHE A 150 -11.45 -8.20 -2.50
N ILE A 151 -12.65 -7.65 -2.31
CA ILE A 151 -13.87 -8.46 -2.37
C ILE A 151 -14.24 -8.66 -3.84
N THR A 152 -14.57 -9.90 -4.18
CA THR A 152 -14.93 -10.29 -5.55
C THR A 152 -16.32 -10.86 -5.62
N GLN A 153 -17.05 -10.55 -6.69
CA GLN A 153 -18.33 -11.14 -7.02
C GLN A 153 -18.35 -11.48 -8.51
N ASN A 154 -18.80 -12.69 -8.87
CA ASN A 154 -18.87 -13.15 -10.26
C ASN A 154 -17.54 -13.02 -11.02
N GLY A 155 -16.42 -13.25 -10.32
CA GLY A 155 -15.08 -13.14 -10.89
C GLY A 155 -14.62 -11.72 -11.21
N ALA A 156 -15.26 -10.69 -10.66
CA ALA A 156 -14.87 -9.28 -10.80
C ALA A 156 -14.73 -8.62 -9.42
N PRO A 157 -13.87 -7.58 -9.27
CA PRO A 157 -13.80 -6.80 -8.04
C PRO A 157 -15.11 -6.02 -7.84
N VAL A 158 -15.60 -5.97 -6.61
CA VAL A 158 -16.84 -5.26 -6.28
C VAL A 158 -16.56 -3.77 -6.10
N SER A 159 -17.10 -2.94 -6.99
CA SER A 159 -16.98 -1.47 -6.89
C SER A 159 -17.64 -0.93 -5.62
N ASP A 160 -16.97 0.03 -4.98
CA ASP A 160 -17.54 0.83 -3.91
C ASP A 160 -18.42 1.95 -4.48
N LYS A 161 -19.41 2.38 -3.70
CA LYS A 161 -20.36 3.45 -4.04
C LYS A 161 -19.71 4.80 -4.35
N VAL A 162 -18.48 5.04 -3.90
CA VAL A 162 -17.73 6.29 -4.15
C VAL A 162 -16.97 6.30 -5.48
N THR A 163 -17.06 5.22 -6.26
CA THR A 163 -16.45 5.11 -7.59
C THR A 163 -16.96 6.20 -8.54
N THR A 164 -16.03 6.84 -9.26
CA THR A 164 -16.34 7.74 -10.37
C THR A 164 -15.52 7.37 -11.62
N PRO A 165 -15.92 7.79 -12.84
CA PRO A 165 -15.13 7.55 -14.04
C PRO A 165 -13.67 8.03 -13.88
N GLY A 166 -12.71 7.18 -14.23
CA GLY A 166 -11.26 7.46 -14.10
C GLY A 166 -10.73 7.45 -12.66
N ASN A 167 -11.56 7.14 -11.66
CA ASN A 167 -11.18 7.06 -10.27
C ASN A 167 -11.99 5.98 -9.53
N PRO A 168 -11.87 4.71 -9.94
CA PRO A 168 -12.58 3.61 -9.31
C PRO A 168 -12.08 3.31 -7.89
N PHE A 169 -13.05 2.94 -7.04
CA PHE A 169 -12.81 2.36 -5.73
C PHE A 169 -13.46 0.99 -5.66
N PHE A 170 -12.79 0.04 -5.02
CA PHE A 170 -13.29 -1.31 -4.85
C PHE A 170 -13.33 -1.66 -3.37
N THR A 171 -14.34 -2.43 -2.97
CA THR A 171 -14.46 -2.91 -1.59
C THR A 171 -13.35 -3.90 -1.27
N SER A 172 -12.78 -3.80 -0.07
CA SER A 172 -11.74 -4.70 0.43
C SER A 172 -12.27 -5.63 1.51
N ASN A 173 -11.74 -6.85 1.58
CA ASN A 173 -12.08 -7.82 2.62
C ASN A 173 -11.33 -7.58 3.94
N GLN A 174 -10.50 -6.53 4.00
CA GLN A 174 -9.68 -6.18 5.14
C GLN A 174 -10.29 -5.02 5.92
N HIS A 175 -9.79 -4.78 7.12
CA HIS A 175 -10.29 -3.72 8.00
C HIS A 175 -9.19 -2.72 8.35
N PHE A 176 -9.57 -1.44 8.43
CA PHE A 176 -8.68 -0.34 8.78
C PHE A 176 -8.72 -0.07 10.30
N SER A 177 -7.56 0.20 10.90
CA SER A 177 -7.45 0.63 12.30
C SER A 177 -6.08 1.26 12.56
N ILE A 178 -5.88 1.84 13.74
CA ILE A 178 -4.57 2.35 14.18
C ILE A 178 -3.47 1.29 14.20
N ALA A 179 -3.82 0.01 14.34
CA ALA A 179 -2.86 -1.10 14.28
C ALA A 179 -2.57 -1.56 12.84
N ARG A 180 -3.38 -1.12 11.86
CA ARG A 180 -3.24 -1.48 10.45
C ARG A 180 -3.70 -0.34 9.56
N LEU A 181 -2.78 0.58 9.30
CA LEU A 181 -2.95 1.78 8.50
C LEU A 181 -2.69 1.49 7.00
N CYS A 182 -2.89 2.49 6.15
CA CYS A 182 -2.60 2.42 4.72
C CYS A 182 -1.15 2.01 4.43
N ASN A 183 -0.20 2.58 5.17
CA ASN A 183 1.22 2.29 4.99
C ASN A 183 1.57 0.86 5.46
N ASN A 184 0.84 0.30 6.43
CA ASN A 184 0.98 -1.11 6.77
C ASN A 184 0.51 -2.02 5.63
N TRP A 185 -0.59 -1.67 4.96
CA TRP A 185 -1.05 -2.41 3.78
C TRP A 185 0.02 -2.39 2.67
N THR A 186 0.63 -1.24 2.37
CA THR A 186 1.76 -1.15 1.44
C THR A 186 2.93 -2.03 1.86
N GLY A 187 3.29 -1.99 3.15
CA GLY A 187 4.32 -2.86 3.73
C GLY A 187 3.99 -4.35 3.61
N ASP A 188 2.73 -4.75 3.76
CA ASP A 188 2.31 -6.14 3.57
C ASP A 188 2.53 -6.61 2.13
N GLN A 189 2.22 -5.79 1.13
CA GLN A 189 2.42 -6.15 -0.29
C GLN A 189 3.91 -6.23 -0.65
N LEU A 190 4.71 -5.31 -0.12
CA LEU A 190 6.16 -5.33 -0.28
C LEU A 190 6.79 -6.55 0.39
N HIS A 191 6.27 -6.93 1.56
CA HIS A 191 6.71 -8.12 2.25
C HIS A 191 6.37 -9.41 1.49
N ALA A 192 5.18 -9.48 0.87
CA ALA A 192 4.81 -10.57 -0.03
C ALA A 192 5.77 -10.69 -1.23
N ALA A 193 6.28 -9.56 -1.72
CA ALA A 193 7.32 -9.51 -2.76
C ALA A 193 8.73 -9.86 -2.26
N GLY A 194 8.89 -10.16 -0.96
CA GLY A 194 10.15 -10.53 -0.34
C GLY A 194 10.95 -9.39 0.29
N LEU A 195 10.43 -8.16 0.37
CA LEU A 195 11.14 -7.09 1.06
C LEU A 195 11.03 -7.26 2.60
N PRO A 196 12.10 -6.92 3.35
CA PRO A 196 11.99 -6.76 4.80
C PRO A 196 11.10 -5.55 5.12
N THR A 197 10.30 -5.67 6.18
CA THR A 197 9.41 -4.61 6.68
C THR A 197 9.33 -4.64 8.21
N THR A 198 8.87 -3.57 8.81
CA THR A 198 8.75 -3.38 10.25
C THR A 198 7.39 -2.77 10.60
N PRO A 199 6.31 -3.57 10.63
CA PRO A 199 4.92 -3.11 10.77
C PRO A 199 4.66 -2.07 11.86
N MET A 200 5.33 -2.17 13.02
CA MET A 200 5.14 -1.20 14.10
C MET A 200 5.48 0.24 13.70
N ILE A 201 6.51 0.45 12.88
CA ILE A 201 6.94 1.78 12.43
C ILE A 201 6.43 2.12 11.03
N ASP A 202 6.24 1.10 10.19
CA ASP A 202 5.81 1.24 8.80
C ASP A 202 4.40 1.80 8.63
N GLY A 203 3.61 1.89 9.71
CA GLY A 203 2.34 2.62 9.71
C GLY A 203 2.50 4.11 9.39
N LEU A 204 3.70 4.68 9.59
CA LEU A 204 4.04 6.05 9.23
C LEU A 204 4.81 6.10 7.91
N ALA A 205 4.31 6.82 6.92
CA ALA A 205 4.89 6.85 5.58
C ALA A 205 6.39 7.22 5.55
N PRO A 206 6.88 8.22 6.31
CA PRO A 206 8.31 8.52 6.35
C PRO A 206 9.16 7.39 6.96
N LEU A 207 8.62 6.67 7.95
CA LEU A 207 9.34 5.57 8.59
C LEU A 207 9.33 4.31 7.72
N LEU A 208 8.25 4.04 6.98
CA LEU A 208 8.25 2.99 5.94
C LEU A 208 9.33 3.28 4.89
N ALA A 209 9.41 4.51 4.39
CA ALA A 209 10.45 4.89 3.43
C ALA A 209 11.87 4.71 4.00
N LEU A 210 12.07 5.10 5.27
CA LEU A 210 13.34 4.90 5.97
C LEU A 210 13.66 3.41 6.16
N ASP A 211 12.70 2.58 6.55
CA ASP A 211 12.89 1.15 6.76
C ASP A 211 13.29 0.44 5.46
N LEU A 212 12.59 0.75 4.36
CA LEU A 212 12.90 0.24 3.02
C LEU A 212 14.30 0.69 2.57
N SER A 213 14.68 1.94 2.84
CA SER A 213 16.02 2.43 2.51
C SER A 213 17.12 1.71 3.29
N LEU A 214 16.92 1.51 4.60
CA LEU A 214 17.92 0.90 5.48
C LEU A 214 18.02 -0.62 5.32
N ARG A 215 16.89 -1.32 5.25
CA ARG A 215 16.84 -2.79 5.27
C ARG A 215 16.74 -3.41 3.88
N ALA A 216 16.11 -2.73 2.93
CA ALA A 216 15.95 -3.22 1.56
C ALA A 216 16.86 -2.51 0.54
N LYS A 217 17.50 -1.37 0.91
CA LYS A 217 18.33 -0.54 0.01
C LYS A 217 17.54 0.07 -1.16
N VAL A 218 16.24 0.30 -0.95
CA VAL A 218 15.34 1.00 -1.88
C VAL A 218 15.63 2.51 -1.88
N ARG A 219 15.51 3.18 -3.03
CA ARG A 219 15.77 4.63 -3.19
C ARG A 219 14.81 5.28 -4.16
#